data_AF-A0A7W7KM01-F1
#
_entry.id   AF-A0A7W7KM01-F1
#
_cell.length_a   1.000
_cell.length_b   1.000
_cell.length_c   1.000
_cell.angle_alpha   90.00
_cell.angle_beta   90.00
_cell.angle_gamma   90.00
#
_symmetry.space_group_name_H-M   'P 1'
#
loop_
_entity.id
_entity.type
_entity.pdbx_description
1 polymer ?
#
loop_
_entity_poly.entity_id
_entity_poly.type
_entity_poly.pdbx_seq_one_letter_code
_entity_poly.pdbx_strand_id
1 'polypeptide(L)'
;MRLTRRARTPQQGFYLVEVLVAVMLTSVALLGMLALQSRNIAYSHDSQQRQNALLLAADLARSIQANRLALVSNGKLTSEASYLVPAGSAFPTLGSGQSCATSGLGKLDRAQRELACWVAQLRLKLNTDDTLLRDSTYICPSRDGRTCATDSRQPLLLVQLAWHSRNCQAGSLTSAEDADAACLSAGAGGGVERYRLGFQP
;
A
#
# COMPACT_ATOMS: atom_id res chain seq x y z
N MET A 1 15.67 24.71 74.96
CA MET A 1 15.99 24.09 73.66
C MET A 1 15.64 22.60 73.74
N ARG A 2 14.54 22.14 73.12
CA ARG A 2 14.20 20.72 73.01
C ARG A 2 14.78 20.18 71.70
N LEU A 3 15.77 19.30 71.79
CA LEU A 3 16.34 18.60 70.64
C LEU A 3 15.35 17.51 70.20
N THR A 4 14.72 17.68 69.04
CA THR A 4 13.91 16.64 68.41
C THR A 4 14.83 15.58 67.81
N ARG A 5 14.92 14.43 68.49
CA ARG A 5 15.69 13.27 68.04
C ARG A 5 15.00 12.66 66.82
N ARG A 6 15.56 12.88 65.63
CA ARG A 6 15.07 12.26 64.38
C ARG A 6 15.36 10.75 64.48
N ALA A 7 14.31 9.94 64.58
CA ALA A 7 14.45 8.48 64.53
C ALA A 7 15.05 8.10 63.18
N ARG A 8 16.22 7.43 63.19
CA ARG A 8 16.76 6.78 62.00
C ARG A 8 15.91 5.55 61.74
N THR A 9 15.12 5.58 60.66
CA THR A 9 14.48 4.37 60.14
C THR A 9 15.57 3.33 59.83
N PRO A 10 15.49 2.11 60.36
CA PRO A 10 16.45 1.07 60.00
C PRO A 10 16.35 0.82 58.50
N GLN A 11 17.47 0.99 57.78
CA GLN A 11 17.60 0.48 56.42
C GLN A 11 17.54 -1.05 56.51
N GLN A 12 16.38 -1.63 56.20
CA GLN A 12 16.26 -3.05 55.98
C GLN A 12 16.97 -3.35 54.66
N GLY A 13 18.16 -3.94 54.76
CA GLY A 13 18.93 -4.39 53.61
C GLY A 13 18.14 -5.41 52.80
N PHE A 14 18.17 -5.26 51.48
CA PHE A 14 17.52 -6.15 50.53
C PHE A 14 17.85 -7.62 50.83
N TYR A 15 16.82 -8.43 51.06
CA TYR A 15 17.00 -9.87 51.08
C TYR A 15 17.33 -10.34 49.66
N LEU A 16 18.41 -11.11 49.49
CA LEU A 16 18.87 -11.63 48.19
C LEU A 16 17.75 -12.37 47.42
N VAL A 17 16.84 -13.00 48.15
CA VAL A 17 15.66 -13.70 47.62
C VAL A 17 14.63 -12.73 47.02
N GLU A 18 14.46 -11.54 47.60
CA GLU A 18 13.48 -10.55 47.13
C GLU A 18 13.88 -9.99 45.76
N VAL A 19 15.17 -9.69 45.56
CA VAL A 19 15.69 -9.28 44.24
C VAL A 19 15.54 -10.40 43.23
N LEU A 20 15.81 -11.64 43.61
CA LEU A 20 15.76 -12.79 42.70
C LEU A 20 14.32 -13.07 42.23
N VAL A 21 13.35 -12.95 43.14
CA VAL A 21 11.92 -13.04 42.81
C VAL A 21 11.47 -11.85 41.96
N ALA A 22 11.91 -10.63 42.28
CA ALA A 22 11.60 -9.46 41.46
C ALA A 22 12.14 -9.59 40.03
N VAL A 23 13.39 -10.06 39.86
CA VAL A 23 13.99 -10.31 38.53
C VAL A 23 13.28 -11.45 37.80
N MET A 24 12.84 -12.50 38.50
CA MET A 24 12.04 -13.57 37.90
C MET A 24 10.70 -13.04 37.36
N LEU A 25 9.97 -12.28 38.18
CA LEU A 25 8.67 -11.72 37.81
C LEU A 25 8.79 -10.70 36.67
N THR A 26 9.81 -9.83 36.69
CA THR A 26 10.04 -8.86 35.59
C THR A 26 10.44 -9.58 34.30
N SER A 27 11.24 -10.64 34.38
CA SER A 27 11.59 -11.45 33.20
C SER A 27 10.36 -12.08 32.55
N VAL A 28 9.45 -12.67 33.35
CA VAL A 28 8.19 -13.24 32.85
C VAL A 28 7.27 -12.16 32.27
N ALA A 29 7.17 -11.00 32.92
CA ALA A 29 6.38 -9.87 32.43
C ALA A 29 6.88 -9.34 31.07
N LEU A 30 8.20 -9.19 30.92
CA LEU A 30 8.82 -8.73 29.67
C LEU A 30 8.62 -9.73 28.52
N LEU A 31 8.78 -11.03 28.78
CA LEU A 31 8.51 -12.07 27.79
C LEU A 31 7.03 -12.07 27.35
N GLY A 32 6.10 -11.88 28.30
CA GLY A 32 4.67 -11.75 28.01
C GLY A 32 4.36 -10.52 27.12
N MET A 33 4.98 -9.37 27.41
CA MET A 33 4.81 -8.15 26.61
C MET A 33 5.37 -8.30 25.19
N LEU A 34 6.56 -8.90 25.04
CA LEU A 34 7.16 -9.15 23.73
C LEU A 34 6.31 -10.11 22.88
N ALA A 35 5.73 -11.14 23.49
CA ALA A 35 4.83 -12.07 22.81
C ALA A 35 3.58 -11.34 22.26
N LEU A 36 2.97 -10.45 23.03
CA LEU A 36 1.84 -9.65 22.57
C LEU A 36 2.25 -8.64 21.48
N GLN A 37 3.41 -7.99 21.64
CA GLN A 37 3.89 -7.00 20.68
C GLN A 37 4.18 -7.60 19.30
N SER A 38 4.66 -8.86 19.25
CA SER A 38 4.88 -9.58 17.98
C SER A 38 3.62 -9.70 17.11
N ARG A 39 2.45 -9.89 17.74
CA ARG A 39 1.17 -10.03 17.02
C ARG A 39 0.72 -8.69 16.43
N ASN A 40 0.94 -7.58 17.16
CA ASN A 40 0.56 -6.25 16.69
C ASN A 40 1.38 -5.79 15.46
N ILE A 41 2.63 -6.24 15.34
CA ILE A 41 3.49 -5.89 14.20
C ILE A 41 2.91 -6.46 12.88
N ALA A 42 2.37 -7.69 12.91
CA ALA A 42 1.79 -8.32 11.73
C ALA A 42 0.56 -7.56 11.21
N TYR A 43 -0.36 -7.19 12.11
CA TYR A 43 -1.56 -6.42 11.74
C TYR A 43 -1.24 -5.00 11.27
N SER A 44 -0.21 -4.37 11.85
CA SER A 44 0.19 -3.02 11.47
C SER A 44 0.76 -2.97 10.04
N HIS A 45 1.47 -4.01 9.62
CA HIS A 45 2.07 -4.08 8.29
C HIS A 45 1.02 -4.15 7.16
N ASP A 46 -0.07 -4.90 7.36
CA ASP A 46 -1.15 -4.98 6.37
C ASP A 46 -1.87 -3.63 6.18
N SER A 47 -2.23 -2.99 7.30
CA SER A 47 -2.85 -1.67 7.26
C SER A 47 -1.98 -0.66 6.52
N GLN A 48 -0.66 -0.73 6.70
CA GLN A 48 0.30 0.10 5.97
C GLN A 48 0.31 -0.21 4.46
N GLN A 49 0.26 -1.48 4.04
CA GLN A 49 0.22 -1.83 2.61
C GLN A 49 -1.04 -1.28 1.94
N ARG A 50 -2.21 -1.47 2.55
CA ARG A 50 -3.48 -0.91 2.05
C ARG A 50 -3.43 0.61 1.99
N GLN A 51 -2.96 1.26 3.04
CA GLN A 51 -2.79 2.72 3.06
C GLN A 51 -1.85 3.20 1.95
N ASN A 52 -0.74 2.50 1.71
CA ASN A 52 0.17 2.83 0.61
C ASN A 52 -0.51 2.66 -0.75
N ALA A 53 -1.29 1.60 -0.96
CA ALA A 53 -2.05 1.39 -2.19
C ALA A 53 -3.07 2.51 -2.44
N LEU A 54 -3.80 2.94 -1.40
CA LEU A 54 -4.72 4.08 -1.46
C LEU A 54 -4.00 5.37 -1.89
N LEU A 55 -2.88 5.68 -1.23
CA LEU A 55 -2.10 6.88 -1.52
C LEU A 55 -1.51 6.85 -2.93
N LEU A 56 -0.99 5.70 -3.38
CA LEU A 56 -0.44 5.51 -4.72
C LEU A 56 -1.50 5.63 -5.81
N ALA A 57 -2.70 5.07 -5.59
CA ALA A 57 -3.82 5.21 -6.52
C ALA A 57 -4.28 6.67 -6.64
N ALA A 58 -4.41 7.36 -5.50
CA ALA A 58 -4.80 8.76 -5.46
C ALA A 58 -3.74 9.68 -6.08
N ASP A 59 -2.45 9.37 -5.90
CA ASP A 59 -1.36 10.13 -6.52
C ASP A 59 -1.34 10.00 -8.04
N LEU A 60 -1.53 8.77 -8.55
CA LEU A 60 -1.69 8.53 -9.98
C LEU A 60 -2.91 9.25 -10.55
N ALA A 61 -4.07 9.18 -9.88
CA ALA A 61 -5.27 9.88 -10.31
C ALA A 61 -5.04 11.40 -10.39
N ARG A 62 -4.36 11.99 -9.41
CA ARG A 62 -3.97 13.41 -9.43
C ARG A 62 -3.00 13.73 -10.57
N SER A 63 -2.00 12.89 -10.84
CA SER A 63 -1.07 13.05 -11.96
C SER A 63 -1.80 13.01 -13.31
N ILE A 64 -2.72 12.06 -13.49
CA ILE A 64 -3.55 11.93 -14.68
C ILE A 64 -4.45 13.16 -14.87
N GLN A 65 -5.10 13.63 -13.80
CA GLN A 65 -5.93 14.85 -13.83
C GLN A 65 -5.11 16.09 -14.19
N ALA A 66 -3.90 16.24 -13.64
CA ALA A 66 -3.00 17.34 -13.97
C ALA A 66 -2.58 17.34 -15.45
N ASN A 67 -2.48 16.16 -16.06
CA ASN A 67 -2.08 15.96 -17.46
C ASN A 67 -3.24 15.48 -18.35
N ARG A 68 -4.47 15.90 -18.06
CA ARG A 68 -5.70 15.46 -18.77
C ARG A 68 -5.61 15.57 -20.30
N LEU A 69 -4.90 16.58 -20.81
CA LEU A 69 -4.72 16.81 -22.25
C LEU A 69 -3.97 15.67 -22.97
N ALA A 70 -3.30 14.77 -22.24
CA ALA A 70 -2.69 13.56 -22.80
C ALA A 70 -3.68 12.39 -22.94
N LEU A 71 -4.90 12.50 -22.39
CA LEU A 71 -5.93 11.45 -22.43
C LEU A 71 -7.18 11.87 -23.20
N VAL A 72 -7.57 13.14 -23.09
CA VAL A 72 -8.88 13.62 -23.54
C VAL A 72 -8.73 14.67 -24.63
N SER A 73 -9.43 14.47 -25.74
CA SER A 73 -9.60 15.44 -26.80
C SER A 73 -11.10 15.65 -27.06
N ASN A 74 -11.55 16.91 -27.11
CA ASN A 74 -12.97 17.26 -27.28
C ASN A 74 -13.91 16.56 -26.28
N GLY A 75 -13.48 16.41 -25.02
CA GLY A 75 -14.26 15.78 -23.95
C GLY A 75 -14.38 14.26 -24.03
N LYS A 76 -13.69 13.60 -24.98
CA LYS A 76 -13.68 12.15 -25.16
C LYS A 76 -12.28 11.57 -25.02
N LEU A 77 -12.17 10.33 -24.56
CA LEU A 77 -10.90 9.60 -24.57
C LEU A 77 -10.36 9.48 -26.00
N THR A 78 -9.06 9.68 -26.16
CA THR A 78 -8.36 9.38 -27.42
C THR A 78 -8.01 7.89 -27.47
N SER A 79 -7.86 7.35 -28.68
CA SER A 79 -7.42 5.96 -28.89
C SER A 79 -5.98 5.70 -28.44
N GLU A 80 -5.18 6.75 -28.25
CA GLU A 80 -3.78 6.71 -27.80
C GLU A 80 -3.58 7.40 -26.44
N ALA A 81 -4.53 7.21 -25.51
CA ALA A 81 -4.43 7.81 -24.19
C ALA A 81 -3.21 7.27 -23.44
N SER A 82 -2.22 8.14 -23.21
CA SER A 82 -0.84 7.78 -22.84
C SER A 82 -0.68 7.19 -21.43
N TYR A 83 -1.76 7.20 -20.65
CA TYR A 83 -1.81 6.63 -19.29
C TYR A 83 -2.54 5.28 -19.22
N LEU A 84 -3.12 4.81 -20.32
CA LEU A 84 -3.82 3.52 -20.33
C LEU A 84 -2.80 2.38 -20.39
N VAL A 85 -2.98 1.42 -19.50
CA VAL A 85 -2.20 0.18 -19.44
C VAL A 85 -3.21 -0.94 -19.22
N PRO A 86 -3.74 -1.58 -20.28
CA PRO A 86 -4.74 -2.63 -20.13
C PRO A 86 -4.12 -3.88 -19.52
N ALA A 87 -4.96 -4.72 -18.90
CA ALA A 87 -4.52 -5.98 -18.31
C ALA A 87 -3.74 -6.83 -19.35
N GLY A 88 -2.65 -7.44 -18.92
CA GLY A 88 -1.72 -8.17 -19.78
C GLY A 88 -0.65 -7.30 -20.44
N SER A 89 -0.71 -5.97 -20.33
CA SER A 89 0.31 -5.07 -20.85
C SER A 89 1.38 -4.75 -19.82
N ALA A 90 2.61 -4.56 -20.28
CA ALA A 90 3.70 -4.12 -19.42
C ALA A 90 3.59 -2.61 -19.15
N PHE A 91 3.79 -2.23 -17.89
CA PHE A 91 3.99 -0.83 -17.55
C PHE A 91 5.34 -0.32 -18.07
N PRO A 92 5.45 0.97 -18.40
CA PRO A 92 6.73 1.57 -18.73
C PRO A 92 7.67 1.51 -17.51
N THR A 93 8.96 1.36 -17.79
CA THR A 93 10.00 1.30 -16.77
C THR A 93 11.00 2.43 -16.94
N LEU A 94 11.59 2.89 -15.84
CA LEU A 94 12.71 3.83 -15.92
C LEU A 94 13.93 3.10 -16.50
N GLY A 95 14.51 3.66 -17.56
CA GLY A 95 15.80 3.23 -18.06
C GLY A 95 16.92 3.56 -17.06
N SER A 96 18.07 2.94 -17.23
CA SER A 96 19.26 3.18 -16.40
C SER A 96 19.64 4.67 -16.38
N GLY A 97 19.75 5.25 -15.19
CA GLY A 97 20.12 6.66 -14.99
C GLY A 97 19.00 7.67 -15.23
N GLN A 98 17.78 7.24 -15.54
CA GLN A 98 16.65 8.16 -15.68
C GLN A 98 16.04 8.52 -14.32
N SER A 99 15.69 9.80 -14.15
CA SER A 99 15.02 10.31 -12.95
C SER A 99 13.51 10.46 -13.19
N CYS A 100 12.78 10.88 -12.14
CA CYS A 100 11.35 11.22 -12.22
C CYS A 100 11.05 12.65 -12.67
N ALA A 101 12.04 13.35 -13.21
CA ALA A 101 11.85 14.69 -13.73
C ALA A 101 11.04 14.65 -15.05
N THR A 102 10.02 15.50 -15.11
CA THR A 102 9.14 15.66 -16.29
C THR A 102 9.25 17.03 -16.94
N SER A 103 10.10 17.91 -16.39
CA SER A 103 10.34 19.25 -16.92
C SER A 103 10.95 19.18 -18.32
N GLY A 104 10.35 19.90 -19.27
CA GLY A 104 10.83 19.96 -20.67
C GLY A 104 10.43 18.77 -21.55
N LEU A 105 9.71 17.77 -21.00
CA LEU A 105 9.19 16.65 -21.81
C LEU A 105 7.91 17.03 -22.55
N GLY A 106 7.71 16.43 -23.73
CA GLY A 106 6.45 16.48 -24.45
C GLY A 106 5.33 15.76 -23.68
N LYS A 107 4.07 15.96 -24.08
CA LYS A 107 2.90 15.41 -23.37
C LYS A 107 2.93 13.89 -23.23
N LEU A 108 3.30 13.18 -24.31
CA LEU A 108 3.38 11.72 -24.34
C LEU A 108 4.53 11.21 -23.45
N ASP A 109 5.73 11.77 -23.64
CA ASP A 109 6.92 11.38 -22.88
C ASP A 109 6.77 11.65 -21.39
N ARG A 110 6.09 12.75 -21.03
CA ARG A 110 5.74 13.08 -19.66
C ARG A 110 4.86 12.01 -19.03
N ALA A 111 3.80 11.58 -19.72
CA ALA A 111 2.91 10.54 -19.20
C ALA A 111 3.63 9.21 -18.97
N GLN A 112 4.45 8.79 -19.95
CA GLN A 112 5.27 7.59 -19.84
C GLN A 112 6.28 7.67 -18.70
N ARG A 113 6.90 8.85 -18.51
CA ARG A 113 7.81 9.12 -17.40
C ARG A 113 7.13 9.06 -16.04
N GLU A 114 5.96 9.68 -15.90
CA GLU A 114 5.18 9.67 -14.67
C GLU A 114 4.74 8.25 -14.30
N LEU A 115 4.23 7.48 -15.26
CA LEU A 115 3.89 6.08 -15.06
C LEU A 115 5.09 5.22 -14.64
N ALA A 116 6.23 5.39 -15.31
CA ALA A 116 7.44 4.63 -14.99
C ALA A 116 7.92 4.89 -13.55
N CYS A 117 7.82 6.15 -13.10
CA CYS A 117 8.13 6.53 -11.73
C CYS A 117 7.13 6.01 -10.73
N TRP A 118 5.85 6.07 -11.07
CA TRP A 118 4.79 5.53 -10.23
C TRP A 118 4.96 4.02 -10.02
N VAL A 119 5.29 3.25 -11.06
CA VAL A 119 5.57 1.82 -10.93
C VAL A 119 6.83 1.55 -10.09
N ALA A 120 7.87 2.37 -10.23
CA ALA A 120 9.04 2.26 -9.37
C ALA A 120 8.68 2.46 -7.88
N GLN A 121 7.82 3.43 -7.56
CA GLN A 121 7.33 3.64 -6.18
C GLN A 121 6.42 2.50 -5.71
N LEU A 122 5.57 1.99 -6.60
CA LEU A 122 4.67 0.88 -6.31
C LEU A 122 5.46 -0.36 -5.90
N ARG A 123 6.51 -0.73 -6.65
CA ARG A 123 7.41 -1.87 -6.33
C ARG A 123 8.17 -1.70 -5.01
N LEU A 124 8.46 -0.46 -4.61
CA LEU A 124 9.14 -0.18 -3.34
C LEU A 124 8.21 -0.26 -2.14
N LYS A 125 6.93 0.09 -2.31
CA LYS A 125 5.96 0.20 -1.20
C LYS A 125 5.05 -1.02 -1.07
N LEU A 126 4.80 -1.73 -2.16
CA LEU A 126 3.94 -2.89 -2.23
C LEU A 126 4.75 -4.10 -2.68
N ASN A 127 4.43 -5.26 -2.10
CA ASN A 127 5.04 -6.53 -2.49
C ASN A 127 4.42 -7.01 -3.81
N THR A 128 4.97 -6.56 -4.94
CA THR A 128 4.53 -6.97 -6.28
C THR A 128 5.71 -7.44 -7.12
N ASP A 129 5.44 -8.38 -8.00
CA ASP A 129 6.37 -8.83 -9.04
C ASP A 129 5.85 -8.40 -10.43
N ASP A 130 6.68 -8.62 -11.46
CA ASP A 130 6.36 -8.24 -12.85
C ASP A 130 5.14 -8.98 -13.41
N THR A 131 4.90 -10.22 -12.98
CA THR A 131 3.74 -11.00 -13.45
C THR A 131 2.45 -10.45 -12.85
N LEU A 132 2.45 -10.17 -11.54
CA LEU A 132 1.31 -9.59 -10.86
C LEU A 132 1.00 -8.17 -11.37
N LEU A 133 2.04 -7.38 -11.64
CA LEU A 133 1.89 -6.06 -12.24
C LEU A 133 1.25 -6.15 -13.63
N ARG A 134 1.69 -7.09 -14.47
CA ARG A 134 1.15 -7.24 -15.82
C ARG A 134 -0.28 -7.75 -15.82
N ASP A 135 -0.58 -8.73 -14.96
CA ASP A 135 -1.83 -9.50 -15.08
C ASP A 135 -2.95 -8.95 -14.18
N SER A 136 -2.64 -8.29 -13.06
CA SER A 136 -3.63 -7.85 -12.06
C SER A 136 -3.61 -6.36 -11.72
N THR A 137 -2.63 -5.60 -12.21
CA THR A 137 -2.58 -4.13 -12.12
C THR A 137 -2.83 -3.53 -13.49
N TYR A 138 -3.75 -2.58 -13.61
CA TYR A 138 -4.09 -1.98 -14.90
C TYR A 138 -4.77 -0.62 -14.74
N ILE A 139 -4.72 0.15 -15.83
CA ILE A 139 -5.38 1.44 -15.99
C ILE A 139 -6.19 1.37 -17.27
N CYS A 140 -7.52 1.42 -17.16
CA CYS A 140 -8.41 1.21 -18.29
C CYS A 140 -9.59 2.20 -18.27
N PRO A 141 -10.21 2.48 -19.43
CA PRO A 141 -11.49 3.18 -19.45
C PRO A 141 -12.55 2.34 -18.75
N SER A 142 -13.55 3.00 -18.17
CA SER A 142 -14.66 2.35 -17.47
C SER A 142 -15.97 3.07 -17.78
N ARG A 143 -17.10 2.39 -17.55
CA ARG A 143 -18.46 2.98 -17.63
C ARG A 143 -19.11 3.14 -16.26
N ASP A 144 -18.69 2.31 -15.32
CA ASP A 144 -19.25 2.17 -13.97
C ASP A 144 -18.22 2.47 -12.87
N GLY A 145 -16.95 2.66 -13.23
CA GLY A 145 -15.84 2.86 -12.31
C GLY A 145 -15.40 1.56 -11.62
N ARG A 146 -15.83 0.40 -12.12
CA ARG A 146 -15.57 -0.92 -11.50
C ARG A 146 -15.00 -1.94 -12.47
N THR A 147 -15.41 -1.87 -13.72
CA THR A 147 -14.97 -2.79 -14.78
C THR A 147 -14.32 -2.04 -15.93
N CYS A 148 -13.36 -2.69 -16.59
CA CYS A 148 -12.76 -2.14 -17.80
C CYS A 148 -13.75 -2.21 -18.97
N ALA A 149 -13.83 -1.14 -19.74
CA ALA A 149 -14.61 -1.04 -20.97
C ALA A 149 -13.67 -0.69 -22.14
N THR A 150 -13.52 -1.58 -23.10
CA THR A 150 -12.59 -1.44 -24.23
C THR A 150 -13.05 -0.44 -25.30
N ASP A 151 -14.33 -0.08 -25.31
CA ASP A 151 -14.97 0.80 -26.30
C ASP A 151 -15.51 2.11 -25.69
N SER A 152 -15.30 2.33 -24.39
CA SER A 152 -15.81 3.52 -23.71
C SER A 152 -15.05 4.76 -24.16
N ARG A 153 -15.78 5.71 -24.75
CA ARG A 153 -15.27 7.06 -25.05
C ARG A 153 -15.49 8.05 -23.90
N GLN A 154 -16.15 7.60 -22.83
CA GLN A 154 -16.38 8.43 -21.65
C GLN A 154 -15.07 8.63 -20.91
N PRO A 155 -14.82 9.81 -20.33
CA PRO A 155 -13.60 10.09 -19.60
C PRO A 155 -13.41 9.26 -18.33
N LEU A 156 -14.36 8.44 -17.89
CA LEU A 156 -14.21 7.67 -16.65
C LEU A 156 -13.12 6.59 -16.79
N LEU A 157 -12.18 6.60 -15.84
CA LEU A 157 -11.07 5.66 -15.76
C LEU A 157 -11.20 4.79 -14.51
N LEU A 158 -10.67 3.58 -14.62
CA LEU A 158 -10.47 2.65 -13.52
C LEU A 158 -8.97 2.36 -13.39
N VAL A 159 -8.46 2.50 -12.17
CA VAL A 159 -7.14 2.01 -11.79
C VAL A 159 -7.34 0.85 -10.83
N GLN A 160 -6.73 -0.30 -11.14
CA GLN A 160 -6.61 -1.42 -10.21
C GLN A 160 -5.14 -1.63 -9.87
N LEU A 161 -4.85 -1.77 -8.58
CA LEU A 161 -3.56 -2.19 -8.04
C LEU A 161 -3.72 -3.57 -7.43
N ALA A 162 -2.68 -4.40 -7.55
CA ALA A 162 -2.61 -5.69 -6.88
C ALA A 162 -1.24 -5.89 -6.22
N TRP A 163 -1.23 -6.56 -5.06
CA TRP A 163 -0.01 -6.90 -4.34
C TRP A 163 -0.19 -8.19 -3.54
N HIS A 164 0.91 -8.87 -3.23
CA HIS A 164 0.92 -10.03 -2.34
C HIS A 164 0.73 -9.59 -0.90
N SER A 165 -0.28 -10.14 -0.23
CA SER A 165 -0.59 -9.90 1.17
C SER A 165 -0.77 -11.21 1.94
N ARG A 166 -0.38 -11.21 3.21
CA ARG A 166 -0.62 -12.33 4.12
C ARG A 166 -2.06 -12.39 4.63
N ASN A 167 -2.84 -11.32 4.44
CA ASN A 167 -4.22 -11.26 4.90
C ASN A 167 -5.19 -12.08 4.05
N CYS A 168 -4.84 -12.40 2.81
CA CYS A 168 -5.60 -13.32 1.98
C CYS A 168 -5.25 -14.78 2.28
N GLN A 169 -5.68 -15.25 3.45
CA GLN A 169 -5.53 -16.63 3.93
C GLN A 169 -6.59 -17.55 3.30
N ALA A 170 -6.31 -18.85 3.24
CA ALA A 170 -7.31 -19.86 2.84
C ALA A 170 -8.62 -19.69 3.62
N GLY A 171 -9.74 -19.58 2.92
CA GLY A 171 -11.07 -19.28 3.50
C GLY A 171 -11.40 -17.78 3.59
N SER A 172 -10.47 -16.89 3.26
CA SER A 172 -10.79 -15.48 3.01
C SER A 172 -11.76 -15.37 1.84
N LEU A 173 -12.78 -14.54 1.99
CA LEU A 173 -13.69 -14.23 0.90
C LEU A 173 -12.91 -13.46 -0.17
N THR A 174 -12.64 -14.09 -1.31
CA THR A 174 -12.31 -13.35 -2.52
C THR A 174 -13.57 -12.58 -2.89
N SER A 175 -13.57 -11.27 -2.69
CA SER A 175 -14.82 -10.50 -2.64
C SER A 175 -15.62 -10.59 -3.94
N ALA A 176 -16.93 -10.28 -3.83
CA ALA A 176 -17.77 -9.95 -4.97
C ALA A 176 -17.17 -8.82 -5.83
N GLU A 177 -17.52 -8.80 -7.12
CA GLU A 177 -17.07 -7.83 -8.13
C GLU A 177 -17.31 -6.35 -7.77
N ASP A 178 -18.05 -6.05 -6.70
CA ASP A 178 -18.43 -4.69 -6.31
C ASP A 178 -17.56 -4.03 -5.23
N ALA A 179 -16.69 -4.78 -4.51
CA ALA A 179 -15.86 -4.19 -3.46
C ALA A 179 -14.59 -3.54 -4.02
N ASP A 180 -14.21 -2.36 -3.55
CA ASP A 180 -13.00 -1.66 -4.03
C ASP A 180 -11.72 -2.38 -3.58
N ALA A 181 -11.66 -2.79 -2.31
CA ALA A 181 -10.57 -3.58 -1.73
C ALA A 181 -11.00 -5.03 -1.49
N ALA A 182 -10.20 -6.00 -1.92
CA ALA A 182 -10.56 -7.41 -1.91
C ALA A 182 -9.38 -8.36 -2.04
N CYS A 183 -9.56 -9.61 -1.60
CA CYS A 183 -8.68 -10.71 -2.04
C CYS A 183 -9.04 -11.15 -3.46
N LEU A 184 -8.07 -11.16 -4.37
CA LEU A 184 -8.17 -11.81 -5.68
C LEU A 184 -7.92 -13.30 -5.58
N SER A 185 -6.97 -13.70 -4.74
CA SER A 185 -6.63 -15.08 -4.46
C SER A 185 -6.29 -15.25 -2.99
N ALA A 186 -6.50 -16.44 -2.46
CA ALA A 186 -6.28 -16.77 -1.06
C ALA A 186 -5.55 -18.10 -0.95
N GLY A 187 -4.53 -18.17 -0.08
CA GLY A 187 -3.68 -19.36 0.07
C GLY A 187 -3.16 -19.53 1.49
N ALA A 188 -2.60 -20.70 1.78
CA ALA A 188 -2.09 -21.03 3.11
C ALA A 188 -0.92 -20.12 3.57
N GLY A 189 -0.18 -19.51 2.64
CA GLY A 189 0.92 -18.57 2.91
C GLY A 189 0.56 -17.09 2.72
N GLY A 190 -0.71 -16.77 2.47
CA GLY A 190 -1.15 -15.49 1.92
C GLY A 190 -1.63 -15.62 0.48
N GLY A 191 -2.01 -14.50 -0.11
CA GLY A 191 -2.58 -14.43 -1.45
C GLY A 191 -2.42 -13.03 -2.04
N VAL A 192 -3.26 -12.71 -3.03
CA VAL A 192 -3.21 -11.42 -3.72
C VAL A 192 -4.34 -10.54 -3.23
N GLU A 193 -4.01 -9.35 -2.73
CA GLU A 193 -4.97 -8.28 -2.51
C GLU A 193 -5.04 -7.35 -3.70
N ARG A 194 -6.22 -6.78 -3.93
CA ARG A 194 -6.44 -5.70 -4.89
C ARG A 194 -7.05 -4.48 -4.23
N TYR A 195 -6.81 -3.34 -4.85
CA TYR A 195 -7.54 -2.09 -4.62
C TYR A 195 -7.94 -1.47 -5.96
N ARG A 196 -9.18 -0.99 -6.06
CA ARG A 196 -9.71 -0.29 -7.24
C ARG A 196 -10.07 1.16 -6.91
N LEU A 197 -9.85 2.04 -7.87
CA LEU A 197 -10.27 3.43 -7.84
C LEU A 197 -10.84 3.83 -9.20
N GLY A 198 -12.14 4.09 -9.25
CA GLY A 198 -12.79 4.75 -10.38
C GLY A 198 -12.72 6.28 -10.22
N PHE A 199 -12.29 7.00 -11.26
CA PHE A 199 -12.26 8.46 -11.23
C PHE A 199 -12.37 9.06 -12.65
N GLN A 200 -12.78 10.31 -12.71
CA GLN A 200 -12.76 11.09 -13.95
C GLN A 200 -11.49 11.97 -13.97
N PRO A 201 -10.67 11.89 -15.03
CA PRO A 201 -9.52 12.75 -15.28
C PRO A 201 -9.99 14.16 -15.65
#